data_AF-A0A950YJQ5-F1
#
_entry.id   AF-A0A950YJQ5-F1
#
_cell.length_a   1.000
_cell.length_b   1.000
_cell.length_c   1.000
_cell.angle_alpha   90.00
_cell.angle_beta   90.00
_cell.angle_gamma   90.00
#
_symmetry.space_group_name_H-M   'P 1'
#
loop_
_entity.id
_entity.type
_entity.pdbx_description
1 polymer ?
#
loop_
_entity_poly.entity_id
_entity_poly.type
_entity_poly.pdbx_seq_one_letter_code
_entity_poly.pdbx_strand_id
1 'polypeptide(L)'
;MTEGDPLAAPVYAGEGYKPFGEFTLADVEARAKELTAASGFGPTVRVASVARAWSELARAMAAAGARTVADLEPEAAADFARRTWALPPSLL
;
A
#
# COMPACT_ATOMS: atom_id res chain seq x y z
N MET A 1 18.58 -1.11 15.80
CA MET A 1 18.14 0.04 14.98
C MET A 1 16.64 -0.15 14.83
N THR A 2 15.83 0.79 15.29
CA THR A 2 14.39 0.80 14.99
C THR A 2 14.27 1.09 13.49
N GLU A 3 14.22 0.04 12.70
CA GLU A 3 13.71 0.05 11.33
C GLU A 3 12.39 0.83 11.39
N GLY A 4 12.28 1.92 10.62
CA GLY A 4 11.23 2.92 10.79
C GLY A 4 9.83 2.29 10.76
N ASP A 5 8.94 2.72 11.65
CA ASP A 5 7.56 2.22 11.73
C ASP A 5 6.90 2.27 10.34
N PRO A 6 6.59 1.13 9.71
CA PRO A 6 6.07 1.07 8.35
C PRO A 6 4.68 1.73 8.22
N LEU A 7 3.94 1.88 9.32
CA LEU A 7 2.65 2.58 9.32
C LEU A 7 2.82 4.10 9.35
N ALA A 8 3.92 4.59 9.91
CA ALA A 8 4.26 6.00 9.91
C ALA A 8 4.91 6.47 8.58
N ALA A 9 5.26 5.54 7.69
CA ALA A 9 5.91 5.85 6.43
C ALA A 9 5.01 6.74 5.53
N PRO A 10 5.50 7.91 5.07
CA PRO A 10 4.71 8.78 4.21
C PRO A 10 4.62 8.21 2.80
N VAL A 11 3.40 7.91 2.35
CA VAL A 11 3.10 7.40 1.01
C VAL A 11 2.36 8.46 0.21
N TYR A 12 2.83 8.71 -1.02
CA TYR A 12 2.15 9.62 -1.94
C TYR A 12 0.90 8.96 -2.52
N ALA A 13 -0.26 9.61 -2.36
CA ALA A 13 -1.52 9.23 -2.97
C ALA A 13 -2.38 10.47 -3.28
N GLY A 14 -3.00 10.49 -4.46
CA GLY A 14 -3.79 11.63 -4.92
C GLY A 14 -2.92 12.89 -5.01
N GLU A 15 -3.22 13.88 -4.16
CA GLU A 15 -2.59 15.21 -4.17
C GLU A 15 -1.54 15.42 -3.05
N GLY A 16 -1.17 14.39 -2.28
CA GLY A 16 -0.23 14.57 -1.19
C GLY A 16 0.35 13.30 -0.58
N TYR A 17 1.14 13.47 0.48
CA TYR A 17 1.69 12.39 1.29
C TYR A 17 0.85 12.21 2.56
N LYS A 18 0.63 10.96 2.96
CA LYS A 18 0.11 10.64 4.29
C LYS A 18 0.70 9.33 4.82
N PRO A 19 0.68 9.10 6.15
CA PRO A 19 1.16 7.85 6.73
C PRO A 19 0.42 6.63 6.14
N PHE A 20 1.14 5.55 5.86
CA PHE A 20 0.57 4.33 5.31
C PHE A 20 -0.56 3.78 6.19
N GLY A 21 -0.41 3.85 7.52
CA GLY A 21 -1.43 3.44 8.48
C GLY A 21 -2.76 4.20 8.35
N GLU A 22 -2.74 5.42 7.82
CA GLU A 22 -3.93 6.27 7.64
C GLU A 22 -4.63 6.07 6.28
N PHE A 23 -4.17 5.13 5.45
CA PHE A 23 -4.87 4.78 4.22
C PHE A 23 -6.20 4.10 4.56
N THR A 24 -7.30 4.71 4.12
CA THR A 24 -8.62 4.12 4.21
C THR A 24 -8.82 3.09 3.11
N LEU A 25 -9.83 2.23 3.24
CA LEU A 25 -10.19 1.28 2.18
C LEU A 25 -10.40 1.99 0.83
N ALA A 26 -11.09 3.13 0.83
CA ALA A 26 -11.33 3.91 -0.39
C ALA A 26 -10.02 4.42 -1.02
N ASP A 27 -9.04 4.84 -0.21
CA ASP A 27 -7.74 5.28 -0.72
C ASP A 27 -6.97 4.10 -1.34
N VAL A 28 -6.99 2.94 -0.68
CA VAL A 28 -6.32 1.73 -1.16
C VAL A 28 -6.93 1.28 -2.50
N GLU A 29 -8.25 1.29 -2.62
CA GLU A 29 -8.96 0.95 -3.86
C GLU A 29 -8.65 1.94 -4.98
N ALA A 30 -8.66 3.24 -4.69
CA ALA A 30 -8.31 4.28 -5.65
C ALA A 30 -6.87 4.11 -6.15
N ARG A 31 -5.92 3.85 -5.24
CA ARG A 31 -4.51 3.64 -5.56
C ARG A 31 -4.29 2.37 -6.39
N ALA A 32 -4.97 1.28 -6.04
CA ALA A 32 -4.94 0.04 -6.81
C ALA A 32 -5.42 0.27 -8.25
N LYS A 33 -6.51 1.03 -8.43
CA LYS A 33 -7.05 1.37 -9.74
C LYS A 33 -6.10 2.25 -10.55
N GLU A 34 -5.52 3.28 -9.94
CA GLU A 34 -4.53 4.17 -10.56
C GLU A 34 -3.32 3.38 -11.08
N LEU A 35 -2.72 2.54 -10.22
CA LEU A 35 -1.55 1.74 -10.58
C LEU A 35 -1.87 0.68 -11.64
N THR A 36 -3.08 0.10 -11.60
CA THR A 36 -3.54 -0.83 -12.63
C THR A 36 -3.72 -0.14 -13.97
N ALA A 37 -4.30 1.06 -14.00
CA ALA A 37 -4.45 1.86 -15.22
C ALA A 37 -3.09 2.31 -15.79
N ALA A 38 -2.11 2.57 -14.93
CA ALA A 38 -0.75 2.89 -15.32
C ALA A 38 0.07 1.65 -15.77
N SER A 39 -0.40 0.43 -15.49
CA SER A 39 0.29 -0.80 -15.84
C SER A 39 0.06 -1.16 -17.32
N GLY A 40 1.15 -1.19 -18.11
CA GLY A 40 1.16 -1.59 -19.52
C GLY A 40 2.32 -2.54 -19.86
N PHE A 41 2.45 -2.90 -21.15
CA PHE A 41 3.53 -3.77 -21.64
C PHE A 41 4.89 -3.04 -21.62
N GLY A 42 5.92 -3.66 -21.05
CA GLY A 42 7.30 -3.11 -20.99
C GLY A 42 7.88 -3.02 -19.57
N PRO A 43 8.85 -2.12 -19.31
CA PRO A 43 9.52 -1.95 -18.00
C PRO A 43 8.57 -1.71 -16.81
N THR A 44 7.31 -1.38 -17.08
CA THR A 44 6.20 -1.19 -16.15
C THR A 44 5.65 -2.48 -15.53
N VAL A 45 6.14 -3.67 -15.93
CA VAL A 45 5.74 -4.95 -15.29
C VAL A 45 6.00 -4.96 -13.78
N ARG A 46 7.06 -4.30 -13.29
CA ARG A 46 7.30 -4.17 -11.83
C ARG A 46 6.21 -3.37 -11.12
N VAL A 47 5.52 -2.48 -11.82
CA VAL A 47 4.39 -1.73 -11.27
C VAL A 47 3.14 -2.61 -11.18
N ALA A 48 3.02 -3.63 -12.03
CA ALA A 48 1.89 -4.56 -11.99
C ALA A 48 1.86 -5.40 -10.70
N SER A 49 3.02 -5.85 -10.19
CA SER A 49 3.08 -6.55 -8.89
C SER A 49 2.71 -5.63 -7.72
N VAL A 50 3.04 -4.34 -7.81
CA VAL A 50 2.66 -3.34 -6.82
C VAL A 50 1.16 -3.05 -6.88
N ALA A 51 0.61 -2.85 -8.08
CA ALA A 51 -0.84 -2.69 -8.29
C ALA A 51 -1.63 -3.87 -7.72
N ARG A 52 -1.11 -5.09 -7.92
CA ARG A 52 -1.66 -6.30 -7.32
C ARG A 52 -1.60 -6.28 -5.80
N ALA A 53 -0.47 -5.90 -5.20
CA ALA A 53 -0.34 -5.79 -3.74
C ALA A 53 -1.34 -4.80 -3.13
N TRP A 54 -1.58 -3.66 -3.78
CA TRP A 54 -2.62 -2.70 -3.38
C TRP A 54 -4.03 -3.31 -3.47
N SER A 55 -4.30 -4.10 -4.51
CA SER A 55 -5.60 -4.79 -4.66
C SER A 55 -5.81 -5.87 -3.58
N GLU A 56 -4.75 -6.58 -3.21
CA GLU A 56 -4.80 -7.58 -2.14
C GLU A 56 -4.96 -6.93 -0.76
N LEU A 57 -4.35 -5.77 -0.52
CA LEU A 57 -4.56 -4.98 0.68
C LEU A 57 -6.03 -4.55 0.82
N ALA A 58 -6.66 -4.05 -0.25
CA ALA A 58 -8.08 -3.67 -0.22
C ALA A 58 -8.97 -4.85 0.19
N ARG A 59 -8.69 -6.04 -0.38
CA ARG A 59 -9.42 -7.27 -0.03
C ARG A 59 -9.21 -7.68 1.42
N ALA A 60 -7.98 -7.59 1.93
CA ALA A 60 -7.67 -7.89 3.32
C ALA A 60 -8.39 -6.93 4.28
N MET A 61 -8.38 -5.63 3.98
CA MET A 61 -9.11 -4.63 4.77
C MET A 61 -10.62 -4.87 4.75
N ALA A 62 -11.21 -5.14 3.59
CA ALA A 62 -12.63 -5.45 3.47
C ALA A 62 -13.03 -6.71 4.24
N ALA A 63 -12.21 -7.76 4.17
CA ALA A 63 -12.44 -9.01 4.90
C ALA A 63 -12.35 -8.84 6.42
N ALA A 64 -11.45 -7.97 6.89
CA ALA A 64 -11.27 -7.66 8.32
C ALA A 64 -12.25 -6.60 8.84
N GLY A 65 -13.01 -5.91 7.97
CA GLY A 65 -13.79 -4.74 8.36
C GLY A 65 -12.93 -3.54 8.80
N ALA A 66 -11.67 -3.50 8.38
CA ALA A 66 -10.71 -2.46 8.71
C ALA A 66 -11.07 -1.14 8.03
N ARG A 67 -11.11 -0.04 8.79
CA ARG A 67 -11.38 1.29 8.22
C ARG A 67 -10.10 1.92 7.67
N THR A 68 -8.99 1.64 8.33
CA THR A 68 -7.64 2.08 8.00
C THR A 68 -6.66 0.91 7.98
N VAL A 69 -5.50 1.07 7.35
CA VAL A 69 -4.45 0.02 7.35
C VAL A 69 -3.99 -0.30 8.79
N ALA A 70 -3.96 0.69 9.67
CA ALA A 70 -3.61 0.50 11.07
C ALA A 70 -4.60 -0.39 11.86
N ASP A 71 -5.82 -0.61 11.34
CA ASP A 71 -6.80 -1.53 11.94
C ASP A 71 -6.54 -3.00 11.59
N LEU A 72 -5.59 -3.30 10.68
CA LEU A 72 -5.18 -4.67 10.39
C LEU A 72 -4.26 -5.21 11.49
N GLU A 73 -4.16 -6.55 11.55
CA GLU A 73 -3.14 -7.20 12.38
C GLU A 73 -1.73 -6.65 12.06
N PRO A 74 -0.91 -6.31 13.07
CA PRO A 74 0.36 -5.60 12.85
C PRO A 74 1.30 -6.30 11.86
N GLU A 75 1.38 -7.63 11.90
CA GLU A 75 2.21 -8.41 10.99
C GLU A 75 1.72 -8.32 9.53
N ALA A 76 0.40 -8.37 9.33
CA ALA A 76 -0.21 -8.23 8.01
C ALA A 76 -0.01 -6.81 7.46
N ALA A 77 -0.22 -5.79 8.30
CA ALA A 77 -0.04 -4.39 7.92
C ALA A 77 1.43 -4.10 7.50
N ALA A 78 2.40 -4.64 8.25
CA ALA A 78 3.82 -4.54 7.92
C ALA A 78 4.17 -5.28 6.62
N ASP A 79 3.57 -6.46 6.37
CA ASP A 79 3.78 -7.18 5.10
C ASP A 79 3.27 -6.39 3.90
N PHE A 80 2.07 -5.83 4.02
CA PHE A 80 1.52 -5.00 2.96
C PHE A 80 2.37 -3.76 2.71
N ALA A 81 2.89 -3.09 3.75
CA ALA A 81 3.75 -1.91 3.60
C ALA A 81 4.98 -2.18 2.70
N ARG A 82 5.60 -3.37 2.84
CA ARG A 82 6.73 -3.77 1.99
C ARG A 82 6.30 -4.03 0.54
N ARG A 83 5.17 -4.72 0.36
CA ARG A 83 4.71 -5.18 -0.95
C ARG A 83 4.06 -4.09 -1.79
N THR A 84 3.49 -3.07 -1.15
CA THR A 84 2.93 -1.88 -1.80
C THR A 84 3.97 -0.81 -2.12
N TRP A 85 5.23 -1.03 -1.72
CA TRP A 85 6.31 -0.03 -1.73
C TRP A 85 5.94 1.25 -0.98
N ALA A 86 5.13 1.13 0.08
CA ALA A 86 4.95 2.20 1.06
C ALA A 86 6.29 2.61 1.69
N LEU A 87 7.18 1.62 1.82
CA LEU A 87 8.61 1.84 1.97
C LEU A 87 9.28 1.70 0.59
N PRO A 88 10.05 2.72 0.12
CA PRO A 88 10.84 2.56 -1.09
C PRO A 88 11.87 1.43 -0.91
N PRO A 89 12.23 0.68 -1.97
CA PRO A 89 13.14 -0.47 -1.87
C PRO A 89 14.53 -0.17 -1.29
N SER A 90 14.95 1.10 -1.28
CA SER A 90 16.21 1.54 -0.65
C SER A 90 16.13 1.65 0.88
N LEU A 91 14.94 1.49 1.46
CA LEU A 91 14.66 1.53 2.90
C LEU A 91 14.19 0.15 3.43
N LEU A 92 14.32 -0.90 2.61
CA LEU A 92 14.13 -2.31 2.96
C LEU A 92 15.50 -3.02 2.99
#